data_AF-A0A6I8LRJ0-F1
#
_entry.id   AF-A0A6I8LRJ0-F1
#
_cell.length_a   1.000
_cell.length_b   1.000
_cell.length_c   1.000
_cell.angle_alpha   90.00
_cell.angle_beta   90.00
_cell.angle_gamma   90.00
#
_symmetry.space_group_name_H-M   'P 1'
#
loop_
_entity.id
_entity.type
_entity.pdbx_description
1 polymer ?
#
loop_
_entity_poly.entity_id
_entity_poly.type
_entity_poly.pdbx_seq_one_letter_code
_entity_poly.pdbx_strand_id
1 'polypeptide(L)'
;MTASTAGGITVHRCAVRVVRRGGWSWGPDPRGLLQRVLDALPDLLAAEFGEHLTGDGPDLEITEPVRLSVRLATRGTGGLEPAGLVLERVAGADPVPLAAPVPTPPPAQSTMDVAADVSVVGDVPASAVAVLFEELAARDELAALLALLPEEAVRTYLAALLAEIDSARAFSPGPVAELAAELARRLALPEPPTTRAELLGLLETHHRDSLEQAATPVDGKASGDVAAVPRRAGETRVGSVLPFLLMGPLARTGYLDAIGPALSGVDLLGDAPLFAAALAYQVLGEPHRGWRRTPEDEIAAATFAGLESVPDLTAFARQAGPALPVLDGVLALSLSRGHDPGDPLLVTGVDDGLLLVDATGLFPIAWSSTVAGLLPHWEGCGRPPVLVRDSPLPPACLRELAAAGVRFLTDARPVRDDPVSRLSSRTPLWTTGGVEPRLAAELPAGPLDDLARTLFGGHRAVPRAEDHALDRTAALAASLSLGMISGRLWGGETPVLALTRFAGLEATVRFTRDAVRVKIPLGRRHADLDRGGALADVPDVVWLGGRTLTFSGG
;
A
#
# COMPACT_ATOMS: atom_id res chain seq x y z
N MET A 1 -6.90 -42.64 45.93
CA MET A 1 -8.20 -42.00 45.66
C MET A 1 -7.93 -40.53 45.37
N THR A 2 -7.70 -40.22 44.10
CA THR A 2 -7.58 -38.83 43.61
C THR A 2 -8.98 -38.27 43.42
N ALA A 3 -9.24 -37.10 44.00
CA ALA A 3 -10.52 -36.41 43.88
C ALA A 3 -10.85 -36.15 42.40
N SER A 4 -12.12 -36.34 42.03
CA SER A 4 -12.67 -35.90 40.75
C SER A 4 -12.42 -34.39 40.62
N THR A 5 -11.51 -34.02 39.73
CA THR A 5 -11.31 -32.64 39.32
C THR A 5 -12.58 -32.18 38.60
N ALA A 6 -13.17 -31.12 39.13
CA ALA A 6 -14.22 -30.34 38.48
C ALA A 6 -13.85 -30.04 37.02
N GLY A 7 -14.87 -29.92 36.16
CA GLY A 7 -14.75 -29.77 34.70
C GLY A 7 -13.59 -28.85 34.30
N GLY A 8 -12.69 -29.37 33.46
CA GLY A 8 -11.51 -28.66 32.99
C GLY A 8 -11.40 -28.74 31.47
N ILE A 9 -10.91 -27.66 30.85
CA ILE A 9 -10.65 -27.61 29.41
C ILE A 9 -9.24 -28.14 29.17
N THR A 10 -9.10 -29.19 28.35
CA THR A 10 -7.78 -29.68 27.90
C THR A 10 -7.58 -29.31 26.44
N VAL A 11 -6.54 -28.52 26.16
CA VAL A 11 -6.21 -28.09 24.78
C VAL A 11 -5.13 -29.02 24.21
N HIS A 12 -5.50 -29.86 23.25
CA HIS A 12 -4.57 -30.83 22.63
C HIS A 12 -3.67 -30.21 21.55
N ARG A 13 -4.22 -29.27 20.76
CA ARG A 13 -3.48 -28.51 19.74
C ARG A 13 -4.02 -27.09 19.71
N CYS A 14 -3.13 -26.12 19.86
CA CYS A 14 -3.46 -24.70 19.73
C CYS A 14 -2.53 -24.07 18.71
N ALA A 15 -3.11 -23.50 17.65
CA ALA A 15 -2.40 -22.62 16.73
C ALA A 15 -3.06 -21.25 16.81
N VAL A 16 -2.34 -20.25 17.34
CA VAL A 16 -2.84 -18.88 17.45
C VAL A 16 -2.36 -18.08 16.25
N ARG A 17 -3.30 -17.61 15.43
CA ARG A 17 -3.05 -16.68 14.34
C ARG A 17 -3.66 -15.33 14.70
N VAL A 18 -2.82 -14.33 14.95
CA VAL A 18 -3.26 -12.96 15.20
C VAL A 18 -3.35 -12.24 13.85
N VAL A 19 -4.54 -11.77 13.49
CA VAL A 19 -4.79 -11.03 12.24
C VAL A 19 -5.24 -9.62 12.60
N ARG A 20 -4.56 -8.63 12.06
CA ARG A 20 -4.83 -7.21 12.28
C ARG A 20 -5.81 -6.69 11.24
N ARG A 21 -6.87 -6.02 11.68
CA ARG A 21 -7.92 -5.48 10.81
C ARG A 21 -7.92 -3.94 10.68
N GLY A 22 -6.91 -3.22 11.17
CA GLY A 22 -6.82 -1.74 11.02
C GLY A 22 -5.58 -1.07 11.65
N GLY A 23 -5.22 0.15 11.19
CA GLY A 23 -4.08 1.03 11.60
C GLY A 23 -2.74 0.77 10.87
N TRP A 24 -1.58 1.22 11.40
CA TRP A 24 -0.24 1.00 10.79
C TRP A 24 0.83 0.26 11.60
N SER A 25 0.55 -0.03 12.87
CA SER A 25 1.53 -0.61 13.78
C SER A 25 0.86 -1.68 14.64
N TRP A 26 1.61 -2.72 14.96
CA TRP A 26 1.27 -3.67 16.03
C TRP A 26 1.51 -3.08 17.43
N GLY A 27 1.83 -1.78 17.49
CA GLY A 27 2.35 -1.10 18.67
C GLY A 27 3.87 -1.21 18.75
N PRO A 28 4.49 -0.60 19.77
CA PRO A 28 5.94 -0.64 19.97
C PRO A 28 6.49 -2.04 20.27
N ASP A 29 5.61 -2.99 20.64
CA ASP A 29 6.00 -4.36 20.97
C ASP A 29 5.01 -5.41 20.40
N PRO A 30 5.20 -5.82 19.12
CA PRO A 30 4.38 -6.83 18.48
C PRO A 30 4.48 -8.20 19.15
N ARG A 31 5.65 -8.55 19.70
CA ARG A 31 5.87 -9.84 20.37
C ARG A 31 5.17 -9.86 21.72
N GLY A 32 5.22 -8.77 22.48
CA GLY A 32 4.46 -8.63 23.72
C GLY A 32 2.95 -8.58 23.50
N LEU A 33 2.46 -8.13 22.34
CA LEU A 33 1.05 -8.31 21.98
C LEU A 33 0.68 -9.79 21.83
N LEU A 34 1.46 -10.56 21.07
CA LEU A 34 1.22 -12.00 20.92
C LEU A 34 1.29 -12.72 22.27
N GLN A 35 2.28 -12.39 23.10
CA GLN A 35 2.42 -12.97 24.43
C GLN A 35 1.20 -12.66 25.30
N ARG A 36 0.72 -11.42 25.32
CA ARG A 36 -0.50 -11.05 26.08
C ARG A 36 -1.75 -11.79 25.59
N VAL A 37 -1.89 -12.02 24.29
CA VAL A 37 -2.99 -12.83 23.74
C VAL A 37 -2.87 -14.27 24.23
N LEU A 38 -1.66 -14.84 24.24
CA LEU A 38 -1.42 -16.19 24.76
C LEU A 38 -1.67 -16.28 26.27
N ASP A 39 -1.27 -15.27 27.03
CA ASP A 39 -1.42 -15.22 28.49
C ASP A 39 -2.90 -15.10 28.89
N ALA A 40 -3.71 -14.38 28.11
CA ALA A 40 -5.15 -14.20 28.37
C ALA A 40 -6.04 -15.31 27.78
N LEU A 41 -5.49 -16.14 26.88
CA LEU A 41 -6.25 -17.19 26.21
C LEU A 41 -6.96 -18.17 27.17
N PRO A 42 -6.33 -18.66 28.26
CA PRO A 42 -6.98 -19.58 29.19
C PRO A 42 -8.24 -18.99 29.84
N ASP A 43 -8.17 -17.74 30.29
CA ASP A 43 -9.29 -17.06 30.95
C ASP A 43 -10.45 -16.80 29.98
N LEU A 44 -10.14 -16.46 28.73
CA LEU A 44 -11.14 -16.28 27.67
C LEU A 44 -11.86 -17.57 27.31
N LEU A 45 -11.12 -18.68 27.20
CA LEU A 45 -11.71 -20.00 26.96
C LEU A 45 -12.57 -20.44 28.15
N ALA A 46 -12.11 -20.20 29.37
CA ALA A 46 -12.87 -20.53 30.59
C ALA A 46 -14.16 -19.70 30.69
N ALA A 47 -14.12 -18.41 30.34
CA ALA A 47 -15.29 -17.54 30.35
C ALA A 47 -16.33 -17.97 29.30
N GLU A 48 -15.90 -18.27 28.07
CA GLU A 48 -16.81 -18.66 26.98
C GLU A 48 -17.42 -20.05 27.18
N PHE A 49 -16.59 -21.02 27.56
CA PHE A 49 -17.02 -22.42 27.65
C PHE A 49 -17.46 -22.81 29.06
N GLY A 50 -17.45 -21.89 30.03
CA GLY A 50 -17.81 -22.16 31.42
C GLY A 50 -19.20 -22.78 31.58
N GLU A 51 -20.19 -22.36 30.78
CA GLU A 51 -21.55 -22.92 30.80
C GLU A 51 -21.60 -24.40 30.35
N HIS A 52 -20.60 -24.86 29.59
CA HIS A 52 -20.50 -26.23 29.10
C HIS A 52 -19.71 -27.15 30.07
N LEU A 53 -19.10 -26.58 31.13
CA LEU A 53 -18.30 -27.30 32.13
C LEU A 53 -19.10 -27.65 33.39
N THR A 54 -20.42 -27.82 33.28
CA THR A 54 -21.34 -28.05 34.43
C THR A 54 -21.17 -29.41 35.13
N GLY A 55 -20.18 -30.22 34.73
CA GLY A 55 -19.75 -31.42 35.46
C GLY A 55 -20.60 -32.68 35.22
N ASP A 56 -21.80 -32.54 34.67
CA ASP A 56 -22.76 -33.63 34.45
C ASP A 56 -22.93 -34.05 32.97
N GLY A 57 -22.17 -33.43 32.05
CA GLY A 57 -22.22 -33.69 30.59
C GLY A 57 -21.08 -34.56 30.04
N PRO A 58 -21.23 -35.15 28.84
CA PRO A 58 -20.15 -35.87 28.17
C PRO A 58 -18.99 -34.93 27.82
N ASP A 59 -17.78 -35.47 27.67
CA ASP A 59 -16.64 -34.72 27.15
C ASP A 59 -17.00 -34.14 25.76
N LEU A 60 -16.76 -32.84 25.60
CA LEU A 60 -17.02 -32.10 24.37
C LEU A 60 -15.70 -31.81 23.66
N GLU A 61 -15.62 -32.08 22.37
CA GLU A 61 -14.47 -31.67 21.55
C GLU A 61 -14.88 -30.55 20.59
N ILE A 62 -14.08 -29.50 20.59
CA ILE A 62 -14.18 -28.40 19.65
C ILE A 62 -13.09 -28.61 18.60
N THR A 63 -13.48 -29.16 17.45
CA THR A 63 -12.57 -29.39 16.32
C THR A 63 -12.49 -28.18 15.38
N GLU A 64 -13.43 -27.25 15.50
CA GLU A 64 -13.50 -26.04 14.67
C GLU A 64 -12.64 -24.90 15.23
N PRO A 65 -12.06 -24.04 14.36
CA PRO A 65 -11.27 -22.89 14.81
C PRO A 65 -12.10 -21.87 15.59
N VAL A 66 -11.68 -21.56 16.82
CA VAL A 66 -12.25 -20.48 17.63
C VAL A 66 -11.66 -19.13 17.18
N ARG A 67 -12.51 -18.14 16.89
CA ARG A 67 -12.07 -16.77 16.56
C ARG A 67 -12.19 -15.86 17.78
N LEU A 68 -11.18 -15.00 17.95
CA LEU A 68 -11.08 -14.03 19.05
C LEU A 68 -10.98 -12.62 18.47
N SER A 69 -11.83 -11.70 18.94
CA SER A 69 -11.83 -10.30 18.50
C SER A 69 -11.20 -9.41 19.56
N VAL A 70 -10.02 -8.84 19.27
CA VAL A 70 -9.31 -7.96 20.20
C VAL A 70 -9.59 -6.50 19.85
N ARG A 71 -10.19 -5.74 20.77
CA ARG A 71 -10.32 -4.28 20.64
C ARG A 71 -9.25 -3.59 21.48
N LEU A 72 -8.24 -3.03 20.81
CA LEU A 72 -7.24 -2.20 21.48
C LEU A 72 -7.84 -0.80 21.73
N ALA A 73 -8.02 -0.41 22.99
CA ALA A 73 -8.44 0.97 23.30
C ALA A 73 -7.30 1.97 23.04
N THR A 74 -7.67 3.12 22.48
CA THR A 74 -6.82 4.31 22.37
C THR A 74 -6.73 5.05 23.71
N ARG A 75 -5.55 5.63 23.93
CA ARG A 75 -4.97 6.07 25.20
C ARG A 75 -5.77 7.17 25.93
N GLY A 76 -6.14 6.90 27.19
CA GLY A 76 -6.20 7.93 28.24
C GLY A 76 -4.81 8.09 28.89
N THR A 77 -4.47 9.28 29.37
CA THR A 77 -3.16 9.66 29.92
C THR A 77 -2.78 8.88 31.19
N GLY A 78 -2.27 7.65 31.05
CA GLY A 78 -1.58 6.92 32.13
C GLY A 78 -1.65 5.40 31.99
N GLY A 79 -0.55 4.75 31.60
CA GLY A 79 -0.40 3.28 31.58
C GLY A 79 -1.05 2.57 30.38
N LEU A 80 -0.35 1.59 29.81
CA LEU A 80 -0.82 0.73 28.71
C LEU A 80 -1.58 -0.48 29.29
N GLU A 81 -2.84 -0.29 29.66
CA GLU A 81 -3.77 -1.41 29.88
C GLU A 81 -4.70 -1.48 28.65
N PRO A 82 -4.64 -2.54 27.82
CA PRO A 82 -5.61 -2.70 26.73
C PRO A 82 -7.02 -2.87 27.31
N ALA A 83 -8.02 -2.23 26.69
CA ALA A 83 -9.41 -2.59 26.94
C ALA A 83 -9.64 -4.08 26.60
N GLY A 84 -10.49 -4.72 27.39
CA GLY A 84 -10.59 -6.18 27.49
C GLY A 84 -10.67 -6.94 26.16
N LEU A 85 -10.12 -8.15 26.19
CA LEU A 85 -10.26 -9.14 25.13
C LEU A 85 -11.70 -9.69 25.16
N VAL A 86 -12.37 -9.75 24.01
CA VAL A 86 -13.74 -10.26 23.89
C VAL A 86 -13.75 -11.44 22.92
N LEU A 87 -14.35 -12.55 23.32
CA LEU A 87 -14.52 -13.72 22.47
C LEU A 87 -15.84 -13.57 21.71
N GLU A 88 -15.82 -13.77 20.38
CA GLU A 88 -17.02 -13.75 19.54
C GLU A 88 -17.12 -15.09 18.80
N ARG A 89 -18.23 -15.79 19.01
CA ARG A 89 -18.48 -17.09 18.38
C ARG A 89 -18.79 -16.92 16.90
N VAL A 90 -18.14 -17.71 16.05
CA VAL A 90 -18.53 -17.83 14.63
C VAL A 90 -19.83 -18.62 14.56
N ALA A 91 -20.85 -18.08 13.91
CA ALA A 91 -22.13 -18.76 13.74
C ALA A 91 -21.92 -20.11 13.03
N GLY A 92 -22.27 -21.22 13.70
CA GLY A 92 -22.18 -22.59 13.18
C GLY A 92 -21.42 -23.60 14.07
N ALA A 93 -20.66 -23.13 15.06
CA ALA A 93 -19.81 -23.97 15.90
C ALA A 93 -20.54 -24.50 17.16
N ASP A 94 -21.43 -25.47 16.98
CA ASP A 94 -22.01 -26.23 18.09
C ASP A 94 -21.07 -27.40 18.48
N PRO A 95 -20.75 -27.57 19.78
CA PRO A 95 -19.83 -28.61 20.22
C PRO A 95 -20.41 -30.01 19.99
N VAL A 96 -19.58 -30.90 19.42
CA VAL A 96 -19.98 -32.28 19.10
C VAL A 96 -19.57 -33.21 20.26
N PRO A 97 -20.45 -34.11 20.74
CA PRO A 97 -20.10 -35.08 21.78
C PRO A 97 -19.02 -36.06 21.31
N LEU A 98 -18.00 -36.29 22.14
CA LEU A 98 -16.92 -37.22 21.80
C LEU A 98 -17.39 -38.69 21.86
N ALA A 99 -17.17 -39.45 20.78
CA ALA A 99 -17.27 -40.91 20.80
C ALA A 99 -15.95 -41.54 21.28
N ALA A 100 -16.03 -42.64 22.03
CA ALA A 100 -14.88 -43.31 22.63
C ALA A 100 -13.80 -43.73 21.60
N PRO A 101 -12.49 -43.53 21.89
CA PRO A 101 -11.43 -43.69 20.90
C PRO A 101 -11.05 -45.16 20.64
N VAL A 102 -10.93 -45.51 19.36
CA VAL A 102 -10.31 -46.74 18.85
C VAL A 102 -8.83 -46.48 18.57
N PRO A 103 -7.88 -47.36 18.97
CA PRO A 103 -6.45 -47.10 18.82
C PRO A 103 -5.95 -47.37 17.39
N THR A 104 -5.22 -46.41 16.81
CA THR A 104 -4.53 -46.51 15.51
C THR A 104 -2.99 -46.42 15.70
N PRO A 105 -2.18 -47.24 15.00
CA PRO A 105 -0.73 -47.26 15.14
C PRO A 105 0.00 -46.18 14.30
N PRO A 106 1.29 -45.88 14.60
CA PRO A 106 2.01 -44.73 14.04
C PRO A 106 2.61 -45.00 12.64
N PRO A 107 2.75 -43.97 11.77
CA PRO A 107 3.43 -44.11 10.48
C PRO A 107 4.94 -43.87 10.58
N ALA A 108 5.67 -44.59 9.73
CA ALA A 108 7.13 -44.53 9.57
C ALA A 108 7.57 -43.33 8.73
N GLN A 109 8.75 -42.81 9.07
CA GLN A 109 9.46 -41.73 8.38
C GLN A 109 10.08 -42.25 7.07
N SER A 110 10.01 -41.45 6.00
CA SER A 110 10.81 -41.68 4.80
C SER A 110 11.37 -40.35 4.27
N THR A 111 12.69 -40.26 4.34
CA THR A 111 13.57 -39.28 3.72
C THR A 111 13.85 -39.65 2.26
N MET A 112 13.83 -38.69 1.33
CA MET A 112 14.82 -38.59 0.23
C MET A 112 14.76 -37.21 -0.45
N ASP A 113 15.96 -36.61 -0.53
CA ASP A 113 16.34 -35.48 -1.37
C ASP A 113 16.36 -35.87 -2.86
N VAL A 114 15.94 -34.95 -3.73
CA VAL A 114 16.35 -34.92 -5.14
C VAL A 114 16.64 -33.47 -5.53
N ALA A 115 17.89 -33.22 -5.92
CA ALA A 115 18.32 -32.00 -6.58
C ALA A 115 17.82 -31.99 -8.03
N ALA A 116 17.18 -30.90 -8.45
CA ALA A 116 16.87 -30.61 -9.84
C ALA A 116 17.27 -29.17 -10.17
N ASP A 117 18.03 -29.07 -11.26
CA ASP A 117 18.39 -27.84 -11.95
C ASP A 117 17.18 -27.43 -12.79
N VAL A 118 16.58 -26.28 -12.48
CA VAL A 118 15.38 -25.74 -13.14
C VAL A 118 15.51 -24.22 -13.21
N SER A 119 15.27 -23.66 -14.38
CA SER A 119 14.99 -22.24 -14.56
C SER A 119 13.68 -21.91 -13.84
N VAL A 120 13.79 -21.42 -12.60
CA VAL A 120 12.64 -21.00 -11.79
C VAL A 120 12.36 -19.54 -12.08
N VAL A 121 11.48 -19.29 -13.06
CA VAL A 121 10.43 -18.30 -12.82
C VAL A 121 9.45 -19.07 -11.94
N GLY A 122 9.29 -18.69 -10.68
CA GLY A 122 8.31 -19.35 -9.82
C GLY A 122 6.95 -19.27 -10.49
N ASP A 123 6.22 -20.39 -10.53
CA ASP A 123 4.81 -20.42 -10.96
C ASP A 123 4.05 -19.44 -10.06
N VAL A 124 3.87 -18.21 -10.54
CA VAL A 124 2.91 -17.28 -9.96
C VAL A 124 1.54 -17.91 -10.21
N PRO A 125 0.69 -18.08 -9.18
CA PRO A 125 -0.63 -18.68 -9.37
C PRO A 125 -1.38 -17.95 -10.49
N ALA A 126 -2.19 -18.70 -11.23
CA ALA A 126 -2.79 -18.34 -12.52
C ALA A 126 -3.73 -17.09 -12.52
N SER A 127 -3.73 -16.27 -11.47
CA SER A 127 -4.13 -14.86 -11.53
C SER A 127 -3.64 -14.10 -10.29
N ALA A 128 -2.54 -13.35 -10.42
CA ALA A 128 -2.07 -12.50 -9.33
C ALA A 128 -3.10 -11.40 -8.97
N VAL A 129 -3.87 -10.92 -9.96
CA VAL A 129 -4.92 -9.91 -9.79
C VAL A 129 -6.10 -10.46 -8.96
N ALA A 130 -6.61 -11.64 -9.31
CA ALA A 130 -7.73 -12.23 -8.58
C ALA A 130 -7.36 -12.46 -7.11
N VAL A 131 -6.16 -12.97 -6.83
CA VAL A 131 -5.67 -13.17 -5.46
C VAL A 131 -5.63 -11.84 -4.70
N LEU A 132 -5.07 -10.77 -5.28
CA LEU A 132 -5.06 -9.46 -4.62
C LEU A 132 -6.47 -8.96 -4.30
N PHE A 133 -7.40 -9.03 -5.25
CA PHE A 133 -8.76 -8.53 -5.04
C PHE A 133 -9.57 -9.42 -4.10
N GLU A 134 -9.37 -10.74 -4.11
CA GLU A 134 -9.95 -11.65 -3.13
C GLU A 134 -9.44 -11.35 -1.72
N GLU A 135 -8.14 -11.06 -1.56
CA GLU A 135 -7.58 -10.65 -0.28
C GLU A 135 -8.16 -9.32 0.21
N LEU A 136 -8.32 -8.35 -0.68
CA LEU A 136 -8.94 -7.06 -0.35
C LEU A 136 -10.43 -7.23 -0.01
N ALA A 137 -11.17 -8.04 -0.76
CA ALA A 137 -12.57 -8.34 -0.48
C ALA A 137 -12.71 -9.05 0.88
N ALA A 138 -11.83 -10.00 1.19
CA ALA A 138 -11.79 -10.68 2.48
C ALA A 138 -11.49 -9.75 3.67
N ARG A 139 -10.89 -8.59 3.40
CA ARG A 139 -10.63 -7.53 4.39
C ARG A 139 -11.71 -6.45 4.42
N ASP A 140 -12.73 -6.53 3.56
CA ASP A 140 -13.75 -5.49 3.35
C ASP A 140 -13.15 -4.16 2.83
N GLU A 141 -12.14 -4.30 1.96
CA GLU A 141 -11.33 -3.18 1.46
C GLU A 141 -11.45 -2.96 -0.06
N LEU A 142 -11.98 -3.95 -0.79
CA LEU A 142 -12.05 -3.91 -2.24
C LEU A 142 -12.97 -2.79 -2.73
N ALA A 143 -14.19 -2.67 -2.20
CA ALA A 143 -15.09 -1.56 -2.54
C ALA A 143 -14.46 -0.17 -2.31
N ALA A 144 -13.72 -0.02 -1.22
CA ALA A 144 -13.01 1.23 -0.91
C ALA A 144 -11.87 1.49 -1.92
N LEU A 145 -11.09 0.46 -2.30
CA LEU A 145 -10.07 0.60 -3.35
C LEU A 145 -10.71 1.03 -4.65
N LEU A 146 -11.76 0.31 -5.07
CA LEU A 146 -12.43 0.53 -6.34
C LEU A 146 -12.98 1.95 -6.45
N ALA A 147 -13.50 2.53 -5.36
CA ALA A 147 -13.95 3.92 -5.32
C ALA A 147 -12.82 4.95 -5.55
N LEU A 148 -11.56 4.60 -5.28
CA LEU A 148 -10.39 5.46 -5.54
C LEU A 148 -9.86 5.35 -6.97
N LEU A 149 -10.19 4.28 -7.70
CA LEU A 149 -9.65 4.05 -9.04
C LEU A 149 -10.34 4.94 -10.08
N PRO A 150 -9.67 5.39 -11.15
CA PRO A 150 -10.31 5.95 -12.32
C PRO A 150 -11.11 4.87 -13.07
N GLU A 151 -12.09 5.29 -13.88
CA GLU A 151 -13.04 4.37 -14.54
C GLU A 151 -12.32 3.44 -15.51
N GLU A 152 -11.30 3.97 -16.19
CA GLU A 152 -10.43 3.26 -17.11
C GLU A 152 -9.71 2.10 -16.41
N ALA A 153 -9.17 2.33 -15.21
CA ALA A 153 -8.52 1.26 -14.44
C ALA A 153 -9.53 0.18 -14.03
N VAL A 154 -10.73 0.56 -13.55
CA VAL A 154 -11.79 -0.42 -13.21
C VAL A 154 -12.12 -1.28 -14.44
N ARG A 155 -12.27 -0.67 -15.62
CA ARG A 155 -12.51 -1.40 -16.86
C ARG A 155 -11.36 -2.34 -17.22
N THR A 156 -10.11 -1.87 -17.13
CA THR A 156 -8.92 -2.67 -17.45
C THR A 156 -8.84 -3.93 -16.58
N TYR A 157 -8.96 -3.79 -15.25
CA TYR A 157 -8.88 -4.94 -14.34
C TYR A 157 -10.11 -5.85 -14.42
N LEU A 158 -11.28 -5.30 -14.72
CA LEU A 158 -12.46 -6.12 -15.01
C LEU A 158 -12.25 -6.97 -16.27
N ALA A 159 -11.71 -6.39 -17.33
CA ALA A 159 -11.37 -7.12 -18.56
C ALA A 159 -10.34 -8.23 -18.30
N ALA A 160 -9.29 -7.93 -17.52
CA ALA A 160 -8.27 -8.91 -17.13
C ALA A 160 -8.89 -10.10 -16.36
N LEU A 161 -9.72 -9.85 -15.36
CA LEU A 161 -10.40 -10.92 -14.61
C LEU A 161 -11.37 -11.73 -15.48
N LEU A 162 -12.07 -11.09 -16.43
CA LEU A 162 -12.98 -11.78 -17.34
C LEU A 162 -12.27 -12.65 -18.36
N ALA A 163 -11.02 -12.33 -18.72
CA ALA A 163 -10.20 -13.17 -19.59
C ALA A 163 -9.83 -14.51 -18.93
N GLU A 164 -9.75 -14.55 -17.60
CA GLU A 164 -9.36 -15.73 -16.83
C GLU A 164 -10.54 -16.65 -16.48
N ILE A 165 -11.78 -16.14 -16.50
CA ILE A 165 -12.96 -16.93 -16.13
C ILE A 165 -13.49 -17.73 -17.33
N ASP A 166 -13.20 -19.03 -17.34
CA ASP A 166 -13.77 -20.01 -18.27
C ASP A 166 -15.19 -20.42 -17.84
N SER A 167 -16.22 -19.58 -18.05
CA SER A 167 -17.64 -20.00 -17.98
C SER A 167 -18.66 -18.94 -18.39
N ALA A 168 -19.81 -19.39 -18.91
CA ALA A 168 -21.03 -18.60 -19.18
C ALA A 168 -21.99 -18.53 -17.97
N ARG A 169 -21.51 -18.78 -16.75
CA ARG A 169 -22.33 -18.77 -15.53
C ARG A 169 -22.45 -17.35 -14.96
N ALA A 170 -23.54 -17.12 -14.22
CA ALA A 170 -23.71 -15.91 -13.43
C ALA A 170 -22.56 -15.78 -12.42
N PHE A 171 -22.11 -14.54 -12.19
CA PHE A 171 -21.04 -14.28 -11.24
C PHE A 171 -21.51 -14.62 -9.81
N SER A 172 -20.67 -15.37 -9.09
CA SER A 172 -20.82 -15.50 -7.63
C SER A 172 -20.27 -14.23 -6.96
N PRO A 173 -20.65 -13.96 -5.69
CA PRO A 173 -20.02 -12.90 -4.92
C PRO A 173 -18.50 -13.02 -4.98
N GLY A 174 -17.80 -11.92 -5.25
CA GLY A 174 -16.36 -11.91 -5.43
C GLY A 174 -15.88 -10.71 -6.27
N PRO A 175 -14.59 -10.65 -6.62
CA PRO A 175 -13.98 -9.49 -7.26
C PRO A 175 -14.71 -9.01 -8.52
N VAL A 176 -15.08 -9.92 -9.42
CA VAL A 176 -15.76 -9.56 -10.66
C VAL A 176 -17.12 -8.91 -10.41
N ALA A 177 -17.88 -9.40 -9.43
CA ALA A 177 -19.17 -8.82 -9.07
C ALA A 177 -19.01 -7.42 -8.47
N GLU A 178 -17.98 -7.20 -7.65
CA GLU A 178 -17.69 -5.88 -7.06
C GLU A 178 -17.22 -4.86 -8.11
N LEU A 179 -16.33 -5.26 -9.02
CA LEU A 179 -15.92 -4.39 -10.14
C LEU A 179 -17.09 -4.07 -11.08
N ALA A 180 -17.95 -5.07 -11.36
CA ALA A 180 -19.16 -4.86 -12.15
C ALA A 180 -20.14 -3.90 -11.47
N ALA A 181 -20.32 -4.03 -10.15
CA ALA A 181 -21.14 -3.12 -9.36
C ALA A 181 -20.58 -1.69 -9.33
N GLU A 182 -19.26 -1.55 -9.18
CA GLU A 182 -18.61 -0.25 -9.23
C GLU A 182 -18.75 0.42 -10.61
N LEU A 183 -18.54 -0.34 -11.69
CA LEU A 183 -18.72 0.17 -13.05
C LEU A 183 -20.17 0.59 -13.30
N ALA A 184 -21.14 -0.22 -12.86
CA ALA A 184 -22.56 0.10 -12.96
C ALA A 184 -22.93 1.38 -12.20
N ARG A 185 -22.36 1.57 -11.00
CA ARG A 185 -22.54 2.78 -10.19
C ARG A 185 -22.05 4.03 -10.92
N ARG A 186 -20.87 3.98 -11.55
CA ARG A 186 -20.29 5.11 -12.32
C ARG A 186 -21.12 5.47 -13.54
N LEU A 187 -21.61 4.45 -14.23
CA LEU A 187 -22.47 4.60 -15.41
C LEU A 187 -23.93 4.91 -15.05
N ALA A 188 -24.27 5.04 -13.76
CA ALA A 188 -25.61 5.25 -13.25
C ALA A 188 -26.64 4.21 -13.77
N LEU A 189 -26.20 2.95 -13.90
CA LEU A 189 -27.07 1.84 -14.29
C LEU A 189 -27.96 1.42 -13.10
N PRO A 190 -29.22 1.02 -13.35
CA PRO A 190 -30.15 0.66 -12.28
C PRO A 190 -29.76 -0.63 -11.55
N GLU A 191 -29.18 -1.58 -12.27
CA GLU A 191 -28.71 -2.86 -11.74
C GLU A 191 -27.34 -3.21 -12.33
N PRO A 192 -26.46 -3.88 -11.56
CA PRO A 192 -25.17 -4.30 -12.06
C PRO A 192 -25.32 -5.44 -13.08
N PRO A 193 -24.50 -5.46 -14.14
CA PRO A 193 -24.49 -6.56 -15.11
C PRO A 193 -24.11 -7.86 -14.41
N THR A 194 -24.87 -8.93 -14.66
CA THR A 194 -24.74 -10.21 -13.93
C THR A 194 -24.10 -11.31 -14.77
N THR A 195 -23.93 -11.06 -16.07
CA THR A 195 -23.36 -12.03 -17.02
C THR A 195 -22.11 -11.50 -17.70
N ARG A 196 -21.21 -12.42 -18.10
CA ARG A 196 -20.00 -12.09 -18.88
C ARG A 196 -20.32 -11.39 -20.20
N ALA A 197 -21.40 -11.76 -20.88
CA ALA A 197 -21.80 -11.17 -22.15
C ALA A 197 -22.22 -9.70 -22.00
N GLU A 198 -22.99 -9.37 -20.95
CA GLU A 198 -23.37 -7.98 -20.64
C GLU A 198 -22.13 -7.11 -20.35
N LEU A 199 -21.20 -7.64 -19.55
CA LEU A 199 -19.96 -6.94 -19.22
C LEU A 199 -19.07 -6.69 -20.44
N LEU A 200 -18.87 -7.71 -21.29
CA LEU A 200 -18.12 -7.54 -22.53
C LEU A 200 -18.77 -6.50 -23.44
N GLY A 201 -20.10 -6.49 -23.54
CA GLY A 201 -20.83 -5.46 -24.28
C GLY A 201 -20.57 -4.04 -23.77
N LEU A 202 -20.55 -3.83 -22.45
CA LEU A 202 -20.24 -2.53 -21.84
C LEU A 202 -18.77 -2.10 -22.10
N LEU A 203 -17.83 -3.04 -22.01
CA LEU A 203 -16.41 -2.77 -22.26
C LEU A 203 -16.16 -2.43 -23.74
N GLU A 204 -16.81 -3.12 -24.67
CA GLU A 204 -16.70 -2.87 -26.12
C GLU A 204 -17.29 -1.53 -26.54
N THR A 205 -18.43 -1.10 -25.95
CA THR A 205 -19.03 0.21 -26.27
C THR A 205 -18.07 1.36 -25.99
N HIS A 206 -17.36 1.30 -24.87
CA HIS A 206 -16.42 2.34 -24.50
C HIS A 206 -15.16 2.34 -25.38
N HIS A 207 -14.63 1.16 -25.72
CA HIS A 207 -13.45 1.06 -26.59
C HIS A 207 -13.70 1.73 -27.96
N ARG A 208 -14.92 1.59 -28.50
CA ARG A 208 -15.31 2.26 -29.75
C ARG A 208 -15.33 3.79 -29.60
N ASP A 209 -15.92 4.30 -28.52
CA ASP A 209 -15.99 5.74 -28.25
C ASP A 209 -14.59 6.35 -28.06
N SER A 210 -13.68 5.65 -27.37
CA SER A 210 -12.29 6.07 -27.18
C SER A 210 -11.49 6.09 -28.49
N LEU A 211 -11.67 5.09 -29.36
CA LEU A 211 -10.99 5.04 -30.67
C LEU A 211 -11.48 6.14 -31.63
N GLU A 212 -12.76 6.50 -31.58
CA GLU A 212 -13.31 7.60 -32.36
C GLU A 212 -12.78 8.96 -31.87
N GLN A 213 -12.52 9.11 -30.56
CA GLN A 213 -11.91 10.32 -29.99
C GLN A 213 -10.39 10.42 -30.21
N ALA A 214 -9.69 9.30 -30.33
CA ALA A 214 -8.23 9.25 -30.45
C ALA A 214 -7.67 9.37 -31.89
N ALA A 215 -8.51 9.61 -32.90
CA ALA A 215 -8.14 9.64 -34.32
C ALA A 215 -7.30 10.85 -34.77
N THR A 216 -6.27 11.22 -34.02
CA THR A 216 -5.12 12.02 -34.47
C THR A 216 -3.93 11.10 -34.74
N PRO A 217 -3.31 11.14 -35.94
CA PRO A 217 -2.23 10.22 -36.29
C PRO A 217 -0.96 10.57 -35.52
N VAL A 218 -0.55 9.68 -34.60
CA VAL A 218 0.76 9.74 -33.94
C VAL A 218 1.71 8.85 -34.73
N ASP A 219 2.71 9.46 -35.39
CA ASP A 219 3.80 8.77 -36.09
C ASP A 219 4.70 8.03 -35.09
N GLY A 220 4.35 6.77 -34.79
CA GLY A 220 5.12 5.88 -33.93
C GLY A 220 6.27 5.21 -34.66
N LYS A 221 7.45 5.85 -34.70
CA LYS A 221 8.69 5.10 -34.90
C LYS A 221 8.97 4.29 -33.63
N ALA A 222 8.81 2.98 -33.74
CA ALA A 222 9.23 2.01 -32.73
C ALA A 222 10.71 2.23 -32.39
N SER A 223 10.98 2.83 -31.23
CA SER A 223 12.30 2.80 -30.62
C SER A 223 12.55 1.34 -30.23
N GLY A 224 13.65 0.76 -30.71
CA GLY A 224 13.92 -0.67 -30.57
C GLY A 224 13.84 -1.13 -29.12
N ASP A 225 13.17 -2.26 -28.90
CA ASP A 225 13.12 -2.99 -27.64
C ASP A 225 14.55 -3.29 -27.16
N VAL A 226 15.07 -2.43 -26.29
CA VAL A 226 16.24 -2.78 -25.50
C VAL A 226 15.72 -3.60 -24.32
N ALA A 227 15.69 -4.92 -24.50
CA ALA A 227 15.26 -5.83 -23.46
C ALA A 227 16.11 -5.66 -22.19
N ALA A 228 15.46 -5.58 -21.04
CA ALA A 228 16.12 -5.49 -19.75
C ALA A 228 16.93 -6.78 -19.49
N VAL A 229 18.23 -6.64 -19.21
CA VAL A 229 19.11 -7.79 -18.99
C VAL A 229 19.24 -8.06 -17.49
N PRO A 230 18.80 -9.24 -16.98
CA PRO A 230 18.94 -9.58 -15.58
C PRO A 230 20.40 -9.59 -15.13
N ARG A 231 20.66 -9.06 -13.94
CA ARG A 231 22.01 -9.03 -13.36
C ARG A 231 22.48 -10.43 -12.97
N ARG A 232 23.74 -10.74 -13.28
CA ARG A 232 24.40 -11.99 -12.85
C ARG A 232 24.77 -11.96 -11.38
N ALA A 233 24.99 -13.15 -10.80
CA ALA A 233 25.51 -13.26 -9.45
C ALA A 233 26.85 -12.51 -9.32
N GLY A 234 26.98 -11.69 -8.29
CA GLY A 234 28.13 -10.81 -8.11
C GLY A 234 27.94 -9.83 -6.96
N GLU A 235 29.04 -9.15 -6.63
CA GLU A 235 29.08 -8.09 -5.63
C GLU A 235 29.23 -6.74 -6.34
N THR A 236 28.43 -5.75 -5.94
CA THR A 236 28.40 -4.42 -6.56
C THR A 236 28.32 -3.37 -5.45
N ARG A 237 29.23 -2.39 -5.46
CA ARG A 237 29.16 -1.24 -4.56
C ARG A 237 28.23 -0.19 -5.15
N VAL A 238 27.34 0.33 -4.33
CA VAL A 238 26.41 1.41 -4.70
C VAL A 238 26.72 2.66 -3.88
N GLY A 239 26.66 3.83 -4.52
CA GLY A 239 26.89 5.13 -3.86
C GLY A 239 25.79 5.53 -2.87
N SER A 240 24.60 4.94 -3.01
CA SER A 240 23.47 5.19 -2.12
C SER A 240 22.64 3.92 -1.88
N VAL A 241 22.33 3.66 -0.61
CA VAL A 241 21.48 2.56 -0.15
C VAL A 241 20.00 2.95 -0.09
N LEU A 242 19.68 4.23 -0.30
CA LEU A 242 18.32 4.77 -0.17
C LEU A 242 17.23 3.95 -0.85
N PRO A 243 17.38 3.51 -2.13
CA PRO A 243 16.37 2.67 -2.79
C PRO A 243 16.02 1.42 -1.98
N PHE A 244 17.02 0.75 -1.42
CA PHE A 244 16.85 -0.45 -0.61
C PHE A 244 16.14 -0.16 0.72
N LEU A 245 16.39 0.99 1.33
CA LEU A 245 15.73 1.37 2.59
C LEU A 245 14.22 1.60 2.45
N LEU A 246 13.70 1.84 1.23
CA LEU A 246 12.27 1.97 0.98
C LEU A 246 11.52 0.66 1.18
N MET A 247 12.20 -0.48 1.03
CA MET A 247 11.58 -1.80 0.95
C MET A 247 10.87 -2.21 2.23
N GLY A 248 11.50 -2.00 3.39
CA GLY A 248 10.91 -2.32 4.67
C GLY A 248 9.59 -1.57 4.93
N PRO A 249 9.55 -0.23 4.78
CA PRO A 249 8.30 0.54 4.79
C PRO A 249 7.25 0.04 3.80
N LEU A 250 7.58 -0.10 2.51
CA LEU A 250 6.62 -0.51 1.47
C LEU A 250 6.06 -1.92 1.69
N ALA A 251 6.88 -2.85 2.21
CA ALA A 251 6.41 -4.19 2.55
C ALA A 251 5.33 -4.15 3.64
N ARG A 252 5.53 -3.31 4.67
CA ARG A 252 4.57 -3.20 5.78
C ARG A 252 3.24 -2.56 5.39
N THR A 253 3.21 -1.82 4.29
CA THR A 253 1.99 -1.20 3.78
C THR A 253 1.23 -2.11 2.81
N GLY A 254 1.76 -3.31 2.52
CA GLY A 254 1.24 -4.19 1.47
C GLY A 254 1.47 -3.66 0.06
N TYR A 255 2.27 -2.59 -0.10
CA TYR A 255 2.50 -1.98 -1.41
C TYR A 255 3.33 -2.88 -2.31
N LEU A 256 4.36 -3.53 -1.76
CA LEU A 256 5.18 -4.47 -2.55
C LEU A 256 4.36 -5.66 -3.06
N ASP A 257 3.43 -6.16 -2.24
CA ASP A 257 2.54 -7.26 -2.60
C ASP A 257 1.56 -6.86 -3.72
N ALA A 258 1.25 -5.57 -3.86
CA ALA A 258 0.37 -5.05 -4.90
C ALA A 258 1.07 -4.84 -6.26
N ILE A 259 2.40 -4.65 -6.30
CA ILE A 259 3.15 -4.37 -7.55
C ILE A 259 2.99 -5.50 -8.57
N GLY A 260 3.19 -6.75 -8.15
CA GLY A 260 3.07 -7.91 -9.04
C GLY A 260 1.68 -8.04 -9.66
N PRO A 261 0.61 -8.14 -8.85
CA PRO A 261 -0.77 -8.15 -9.33
C PRO A 261 -1.12 -6.95 -10.23
N ALA A 262 -0.75 -5.73 -9.83
CA ALA A 262 -1.08 -4.55 -10.62
C ALA A 262 -0.45 -4.62 -12.03
N LEU A 263 0.84 -4.93 -12.12
CA LEU A 263 1.53 -5.06 -13.42
C LEU A 263 1.05 -6.29 -14.21
N SER A 264 0.70 -7.39 -13.53
CA SER A 264 0.13 -8.58 -14.16
C SER A 264 -1.20 -8.29 -14.85
N GLY A 265 -2.04 -7.41 -14.29
CA GLY A 265 -3.33 -7.05 -14.89
C GLY A 265 -3.25 -6.26 -16.20
N VAL A 266 -2.02 -5.86 -16.60
CA VAL A 266 -1.74 -5.15 -17.86
C VAL A 266 -0.61 -5.82 -18.65
N ASP A 267 -0.32 -7.10 -18.36
CA ASP A 267 0.74 -7.89 -19.03
C ASP A 267 2.17 -7.33 -18.90
N LEU A 268 2.46 -6.56 -17.85
CA LEU A 268 3.78 -5.94 -17.60
C LEU A 268 4.54 -6.57 -16.40
N LEU A 269 4.13 -7.75 -15.93
CA LEU A 269 4.80 -8.40 -14.80
C LEU A 269 6.30 -8.63 -15.05
N GLY A 270 6.67 -8.97 -16.30
CA GLY A 270 8.06 -9.13 -16.71
C GLY A 270 8.88 -7.84 -16.62
N ASP A 271 8.22 -6.68 -16.67
CA ASP A 271 8.82 -5.35 -16.62
C ASP A 271 8.84 -4.76 -15.20
N ALA A 272 8.49 -5.52 -14.16
CA ALA A 272 8.61 -5.10 -12.76
C ALA A 272 9.99 -4.50 -12.40
N PRO A 273 11.14 -4.98 -12.93
CA PRO A 273 12.43 -4.31 -12.76
C PRO A 273 12.48 -2.86 -13.24
N LEU A 274 11.72 -2.50 -14.27
CA LEU A 274 11.65 -1.12 -14.78
C LEU A 274 10.91 -0.20 -13.82
N PHE A 275 9.85 -0.70 -13.19
CA PHE A 275 9.17 0.00 -12.09
C PHE A 275 10.11 0.22 -10.89
N ALA A 276 10.88 -0.81 -10.52
CA ALA A 276 11.86 -0.72 -9.44
C ALA A 276 12.95 0.32 -9.75
N ALA A 277 13.42 0.38 -11.00
CA ALA A 277 14.37 1.40 -11.42
C ALA A 277 13.78 2.82 -11.31
N ALA A 278 12.51 3.01 -11.67
CA ALA A 278 11.82 4.29 -11.50
C ALA A 278 11.73 4.68 -10.02
N LEU A 279 11.35 3.75 -9.15
CA LEU A 279 11.32 3.95 -7.70
C LEU A 279 12.70 4.27 -7.12
N ALA A 280 13.78 3.67 -7.64
CA ALA A 280 15.13 4.01 -7.21
C ALA A 280 15.50 5.44 -7.62
N TYR A 281 15.28 5.83 -8.88
CA TYR A 281 15.61 7.17 -9.37
C TYR A 281 14.90 8.29 -8.61
N GLN A 282 13.75 7.98 -8.03
CA GLN A 282 12.97 8.89 -7.20
C GLN A 282 13.66 9.31 -5.89
N VAL A 283 14.64 8.52 -5.40
CA VAL A 283 15.37 8.81 -4.15
C VAL A 283 16.88 8.96 -4.36
N LEU A 284 17.35 8.79 -5.59
CA LEU A 284 18.73 9.05 -6.01
C LEU A 284 18.92 10.51 -6.43
N GLY A 285 20.16 10.93 -6.75
CA GLY A 285 20.47 12.34 -7.04
C GLY A 285 19.65 12.94 -8.19
N GLU A 286 19.30 14.23 -8.11
CA GLU A 286 18.56 14.93 -9.16
C GLU A 286 19.24 14.79 -10.53
N PRO A 287 18.46 14.65 -11.62
CA PRO A 287 19.03 14.60 -12.96
C PRO A 287 19.73 15.92 -13.30
N HIS A 288 20.91 15.82 -13.90
CA HIS A 288 21.69 16.96 -14.37
C HIS A 288 21.08 17.54 -15.65
N ARG A 289 21.65 18.65 -16.14
CA ARG A 289 21.25 19.27 -17.42
C ARG A 289 21.17 18.23 -18.53
N GLY A 290 20.04 18.23 -19.25
CA GLY A 290 19.74 17.26 -20.30
C GLY A 290 19.17 15.93 -19.79
N TRP A 291 18.72 15.88 -18.53
CA TRP A 291 18.10 14.73 -17.88
C TRP A 291 19.02 13.53 -17.70
N ARG A 292 20.33 13.80 -17.55
CA ARG A 292 21.35 12.76 -17.36
C ARG A 292 21.52 12.45 -15.89
N ARG A 293 21.61 11.16 -15.54
CA ARG A 293 21.95 10.70 -14.20
C ARG A 293 23.46 10.54 -14.07
N THR A 294 23.95 10.51 -12.83
CA THR A 294 25.37 10.19 -12.61
C THR A 294 25.59 8.69 -12.83
N PRO A 295 26.82 8.25 -13.17
CA PRO A 295 27.12 6.83 -13.28
C PRO A 295 26.86 6.07 -11.96
N GLU A 296 27.05 6.72 -10.81
CA GLU A 296 26.78 6.12 -9.49
C GLU A 296 25.28 5.88 -9.27
N ASP A 297 24.43 6.84 -9.66
CA ASP A 297 22.98 6.69 -9.60
C ASP A 297 22.48 5.61 -10.57
N GLU A 298 23.03 5.55 -11.80
CA GLU A 298 22.69 4.50 -12.77
C GLU A 298 23.04 3.10 -12.24
N ILE A 299 24.22 2.95 -11.63
CA ILE A 299 24.62 1.68 -10.99
C ILE A 299 23.69 1.35 -9.82
N ALA A 300 23.38 2.32 -8.96
CA ALA A 300 22.49 2.10 -7.82
C ALA A 300 21.08 1.68 -8.25
N ALA A 301 20.50 2.37 -9.24
CA ALA A 301 19.18 2.04 -9.79
C ALA A 301 19.16 0.66 -10.47
N ALA A 302 20.15 0.37 -11.32
CA ALA A 302 20.28 -0.93 -11.96
C ALA A 302 20.45 -2.05 -10.92
N THR A 303 21.23 -1.80 -9.87
CA THR A 303 21.46 -2.76 -8.78
C THR A 303 20.19 -2.98 -7.98
N PHE A 304 19.44 -1.94 -7.63
CA PHE A 304 18.16 -2.09 -6.95
C PHE A 304 17.12 -2.86 -7.78
N ALA A 305 17.08 -2.58 -9.09
CA ALA A 305 16.19 -3.23 -10.04
C ALA A 305 16.61 -4.67 -10.40
N GLY A 306 17.81 -5.12 -10.04
CA GLY A 306 18.34 -6.42 -10.45
C GLY A 306 18.70 -6.51 -11.94
N LEU A 307 19.04 -5.39 -12.58
CA LEU A 307 19.38 -5.27 -14.00
C LEU A 307 20.86 -4.95 -14.19
N GLU A 308 21.50 -5.39 -15.27
CA GLU A 308 22.88 -4.97 -15.58
C GLU A 308 22.96 -3.45 -15.82
N SER A 309 22.00 -2.89 -16.56
CA SER A 309 21.81 -1.47 -16.79
C SER A 309 20.32 -1.14 -16.92
N VAL A 310 19.93 0.10 -16.62
CA VAL A 310 18.53 0.55 -16.76
C VAL A 310 18.31 1.07 -18.19
N PRO A 311 17.33 0.56 -18.94
CA PRO A 311 16.98 1.09 -20.26
C PRO A 311 16.21 2.42 -20.15
N ASP A 312 15.88 3.05 -21.29
CA ASP A 312 14.98 4.20 -21.30
C ASP A 312 13.58 3.77 -20.82
N LEU A 313 13.11 4.41 -19.75
CA LEU A 313 11.83 4.09 -19.10
C LEU A 313 10.62 4.75 -19.78
N THR A 314 10.80 5.54 -20.84
CA THR A 314 9.71 6.29 -21.49
C THR A 314 8.64 5.39 -22.10
N ALA A 315 9.03 4.26 -22.69
CA ALA A 315 8.07 3.29 -23.24
C ALA A 315 7.28 2.60 -22.11
N PHE A 316 7.98 2.12 -21.10
CA PHE A 316 7.40 1.50 -19.91
C PHE A 316 6.43 2.44 -19.19
N ALA A 317 6.80 3.70 -18.98
CA ALA A 317 5.95 4.69 -18.30
C ALA A 317 4.58 4.85 -18.98
N ARG A 318 4.55 4.85 -20.31
CA ARG A 318 3.30 4.92 -21.10
C ARG A 318 2.47 3.64 -20.97
N GLN A 319 3.12 2.48 -21.02
CA GLN A 319 2.45 1.18 -20.95
C GLN A 319 1.92 0.90 -19.54
N ALA A 320 2.64 1.31 -18.50
CA ALA A 320 2.29 1.07 -17.10
C ALA A 320 1.10 1.92 -16.63
N GLY A 321 0.73 2.98 -17.36
CA GLY A 321 -0.32 3.94 -17.01
C GLY A 321 -1.59 3.32 -16.40
N PRO A 322 -2.20 2.28 -17.00
CA PRO A 322 -3.43 1.68 -16.46
C PRO A 322 -3.24 0.92 -15.13
N ALA A 323 -2.01 0.51 -14.79
CA ALA A 323 -1.72 -0.20 -13.54
C ALA A 323 -1.39 0.72 -12.36
N LEU A 324 -0.87 1.92 -12.64
CA LEU A 324 -0.45 2.86 -11.61
C LEU A 324 -1.56 3.26 -10.62
N PRO A 325 -2.82 3.51 -11.04
CA PRO A 325 -3.88 3.87 -10.10
C PRO A 325 -4.18 2.82 -9.04
N VAL A 326 -3.98 1.53 -9.32
CA VAL A 326 -4.14 0.46 -8.32
C VAL A 326 -3.07 0.58 -7.24
N LEU A 327 -1.84 0.87 -7.63
CA LEU A 327 -0.73 1.09 -6.69
C LEU A 327 -0.97 2.33 -5.83
N ASP A 328 -1.36 3.44 -6.45
CA ASP A 328 -1.71 4.68 -5.73
C ASP A 328 -2.88 4.46 -4.77
N GLY A 329 -3.92 3.72 -5.21
CA GLY A 329 -5.08 3.38 -4.41
C GLY A 329 -4.74 2.53 -3.17
N VAL A 330 -3.82 1.56 -3.28
CA VAL A 330 -3.36 0.75 -2.14
C VAL A 330 -2.62 1.61 -1.11
N LEU A 331 -1.76 2.54 -1.56
CA LEU A 331 -1.10 3.51 -0.67
C LEU A 331 -2.13 4.41 0.02
N ALA A 332 -3.05 4.97 -0.77
CA ALA A 332 -4.06 5.90 -0.29
C ALA A 332 -5.02 5.25 0.72
N LEU A 333 -5.46 4.01 0.48
CA LEU A 333 -6.27 3.24 1.43
C LEU A 333 -5.55 3.07 2.77
N SER A 334 -4.27 2.68 2.69
CA SER A 334 -3.48 2.46 3.89
C SER A 334 -3.36 3.78 4.68
N LEU A 335 -3.09 4.91 4.01
CA LEU A 335 -3.01 6.25 4.61
C LEU A 335 -4.32 6.71 5.20
N SER A 336 -5.42 6.56 4.47
CA SER A 336 -6.75 6.92 4.92
C SER A 336 -7.14 6.19 6.21
N ARG A 337 -6.76 4.92 6.37
CA ARG A 337 -7.01 4.14 7.60
C ARG A 337 -6.21 4.58 8.81
N GLY A 338 -5.07 5.22 8.60
CA GLY A 338 -4.23 5.72 9.68
C GLY A 338 -4.48 7.15 10.08
N HIS A 339 -5.16 7.90 9.22
CA HIS A 339 -5.44 9.30 9.43
C HIS A 339 -6.48 9.47 10.55
N ASP A 340 -6.24 10.44 11.43
CA ASP A 340 -7.23 10.87 12.42
C ASP A 340 -8.15 11.90 11.76
N PRO A 341 -9.46 11.67 11.62
CA PRO A 341 -10.37 12.65 11.01
C PRO A 341 -10.45 14.00 11.74
N GLY A 342 -9.92 14.08 12.96
CA GLY A 342 -9.74 15.34 13.70
C GLY A 342 -8.56 16.19 13.22
N ASP A 343 -7.56 15.57 12.61
CA ASP A 343 -6.39 16.25 12.05
C ASP A 343 -6.72 16.78 10.64
N PRO A 344 -6.18 17.94 10.24
CA PRO A 344 -6.44 18.46 8.90
C PRO A 344 -5.67 17.71 7.82
N LEU A 345 -6.16 17.82 6.58
CA LEU A 345 -5.38 17.51 5.37
C LEU A 345 -4.85 18.79 4.74
N LEU A 346 -3.77 18.68 3.99
CA LEU A 346 -3.16 19.78 3.23
C LEU A 346 -3.41 19.58 1.74
N VAL A 347 -3.65 20.67 1.01
CA VAL A 347 -3.66 20.70 -0.46
C VAL A 347 -2.66 21.73 -0.95
N THR A 348 -1.83 21.33 -1.90
CA THR A 348 -0.88 22.21 -2.60
C THR A 348 -0.84 21.88 -4.10
N GLY A 349 -0.52 22.89 -4.92
CA GLY A 349 -0.30 22.75 -6.34
C GLY A 349 1.05 22.12 -6.63
N VAL A 350 1.06 21.08 -7.48
CA VAL A 350 2.27 20.38 -7.92
C VAL A 350 2.15 20.13 -9.41
N ASP A 351 3.07 20.71 -10.17
CA ASP A 351 3.04 20.74 -11.64
C ASP A 351 1.73 21.35 -12.17
N ASP A 352 0.92 20.54 -12.85
CA ASP A 352 -0.39 20.89 -13.41
C ASP A 352 -1.56 20.36 -12.57
N GLY A 353 -1.30 19.83 -11.37
CA GLY A 353 -2.31 19.23 -10.51
C GLY A 353 -2.21 19.61 -9.04
N LEU A 354 -2.89 18.83 -8.22
CA LEU A 354 -3.09 19.01 -6.80
C LEU A 354 -2.57 17.79 -6.05
N LEU A 355 -1.79 18.03 -5.00
CA LEU A 355 -1.32 17.02 -4.07
C LEU A 355 -2.08 17.12 -2.75
N LEU A 356 -2.71 16.03 -2.34
CA LEU A 356 -3.36 15.86 -1.03
C LEU A 356 -2.38 15.20 -0.06
N VAL A 357 -2.17 15.79 1.11
CA VAL A 357 -1.14 15.37 2.07
C VAL A 357 -1.71 15.34 3.49
N ASP A 358 -1.36 14.34 4.29
CA ASP A 358 -1.61 14.33 5.73
C ASP A 358 -0.78 15.40 6.45
N ALA A 359 -1.41 16.26 7.25
CA ALA A 359 -0.70 17.39 7.88
C ALA A 359 0.30 16.97 8.96
N THR A 360 0.01 15.91 9.71
CA THR A 360 0.79 15.50 10.88
C THR A 360 2.14 14.89 10.48
N GLY A 361 2.18 14.08 9.42
CA GLY A 361 3.40 13.42 8.96
C GLY A 361 3.94 13.89 7.61
N LEU A 362 3.24 14.81 6.94
CA LEU A 362 3.51 15.18 5.55
C LEU A 362 3.55 13.95 4.62
N PHE A 363 2.61 13.02 4.82
CA PHE A 363 2.46 11.84 3.99
C PHE A 363 1.57 12.17 2.78
N PRO A 364 2.09 12.15 1.54
CA PRO A 364 1.26 12.32 0.36
C PRO A 364 0.25 11.17 0.25
N ILE A 365 -1.02 11.51 0.16
CA ILE A 365 -2.13 10.55 0.06
C ILE A 365 -2.46 10.30 -1.41
N ALA A 366 -2.58 11.37 -2.19
CA ALA A 366 -2.98 11.28 -3.60
C ALA A 366 -2.53 12.52 -4.38
N TRP A 367 -2.39 12.36 -5.69
CA TRP A 367 -2.29 13.46 -6.63
C TRP A 367 -3.44 13.37 -7.64
N SER A 368 -3.99 14.50 -8.05
CA SER A 368 -4.95 14.57 -9.16
C SER A 368 -4.83 15.88 -9.91
N SER A 369 -5.10 15.87 -11.22
CA SER A 369 -5.21 17.09 -12.03
C SER A 369 -6.46 17.91 -11.71
N THR A 370 -7.42 17.35 -10.94
CA THR A 370 -8.70 18.01 -10.62
C THR A 370 -9.06 17.85 -9.15
N VAL A 371 -9.92 18.74 -8.65
CA VAL A 371 -10.48 18.60 -7.30
C VAL A 371 -11.31 17.33 -7.18
N ALA A 372 -12.09 16.99 -8.20
CA ALA A 372 -12.97 15.82 -8.21
C ALA A 372 -12.20 14.52 -7.94
N GLY A 373 -10.99 14.39 -8.51
CA GLY A 373 -10.15 13.21 -8.27
C GLY A 373 -9.56 13.13 -6.85
N LEU A 374 -9.52 14.23 -6.09
CA LEU A 374 -9.08 14.20 -4.68
C LEU A 374 -10.21 13.84 -3.71
N LEU A 375 -11.48 14.02 -4.10
CA LEU A 375 -12.61 13.84 -3.18
C LEU A 375 -12.72 12.42 -2.61
N PRO A 376 -12.57 11.32 -3.37
CA PRO A 376 -12.63 9.97 -2.81
C PRO A 376 -11.59 9.75 -1.70
N HIS A 377 -10.40 10.33 -1.84
CA HIS A 377 -9.34 10.24 -0.84
C HIS A 377 -9.65 11.07 0.42
N TRP A 378 -10.18 12.28 0.24
CA TRP A 378 -10.66 13.12 1.35
C TRP A 378 -11.81 12.45 2.13
N GLU A 379 -12.74 11.81 1.43
CA GLU A 379 -13.83 11.05 2.04
C GLU A 379 -13.31 9.82 2.78
N GLY A 380 -12.35 9.09 2.21
CA GLY A 380 -11.67 7.97 2.85
C GLY A 380 -10.99 8.35 4.17
N CYS A 381 -10.54 9.60 4.29
CA CYS A 381 -9.96 10.17 5.51
C CYS A 381 -11.01 10.67 6.52
N GLY A 382 -12.31 10.49 6.26
CA GLY A 382 -13.38 10.91 7.19
C GLY A 382 -13.83 12.35 7.04
N ARG A 383 -13.56 12.99 5.89
CA ARG A 383 -13.94 14.38 5.57
C ARG A 383 -13.39 15.45 6.56
N PRO A 384 -12.08 15.41 6.87
CA PRO A 384 -11.44 16.39 7.74
C PRO A 384 -11.46 17.81 7.12
N PRO A 385 -11.22 18.86 7.90
CA PRO A 385 -10.95 20.19 7.35
C PRO A 385 -9.68 20.16 6.48
N VAL A 386 -9.67 20.96 5.42
CA VAL A 386 -8.53 21.06 4.49
C VAL A 386 -7.82 22.41 4.64
N LEU A 387 -6.50 22.40 4.64
CA LEU A 387 -5.65 23.58 4.61
C LEU A 387 -5.04 23.71 3.21
N VAL A 388 -5.45 24.74 2.46
CA VAL A 388 -5.02 24.94 1.07
C VAL A 388 -3.90 25.99 1.02
N ARG A 389 -2.72 25.60 0.51
CA ARG A 389 -1.52 26.45 0.42
C ARG A 389 -1.53 27.38 -0.79
N ASP A 390 -1.05 28.60 -0.61
CA ASP A 390 -0.68 29.52 -1.70
C ASP A 390 0.48 28.93 -2.52
N SER A 391 0.12 28.34 -3.64
CA SER A 391 0.94 27.52 -4.54
C SER A 391 0.35 27.69 -5.95
N PRO A 392 0.96 27.17 -7.04
CA PRO A 392 0.38 27.28 -8.39
C PRO A 392 -0.88 26.39 -8.52
N LEU A 393 -1.97 26.79 -7.85
CA LEU A 393 -3.25 26.09 -7.87
C LEU A 393 -3.97 26.32 -9.20
N PRO A 394 -4.73 25.33 -9.71
CA PRO A 394 -5.69 25.54 -10.78
C PRO A 394 -6.66 26.70 -10.41
N PRO A 395 -7.00 27.61 -11.33
CA PRO A 395 -7.80 28.80 -11.02
C PRO A 395 -9.19 28.51 -10.42
N ALA A 396 -9.75 27.34 -10.69
CA ALA A 396 -11.07 26.93 -10.19
C ALA A 396 -10.99 26.13 -8.87
N CYS A 397 -9.79 25.82 -8.36
CA CYS A 397 -9.59 24.90 -7.23
C CYS A 397 -10.41 25.26 -5.98
N LEU A 398 -10.35 26.52 -5.52
CA LEU A 398 -11.07 26.94 -4.30
C LEU A 398 -12.60 26.86 -4.49
N ARG A 399 -13.09 27.22 -5.69
CA ARG A 399 -14.51 27.17 -6.02
C ARG A 399 -15.00 25.73 -6.10
N GLU A 400 -14.24 24.84 -6.72
CA GLU A 400 -14.57 23.42 -6.86
C GLU A 400 -14.56 22.71 -5.50
N LEU A 401 -13.56 22.97 -4.65
CA LEU A 401 -13.52 22.45 -3.27
C LEU A 401 -14.75 22.88 -2.48
N ALA A 402 -15.11 24.17 -2.54
CA ALA A 402 -16.29 24.68 -1.85
C ALA A 402 -17.60 24.10 -2.41
N ALA A 403 -17.71 23.95 -3.73
CA ALA A 403 -18.87 23.32 -4.37
C ALA A 403 -19.04 21.85 -4.00
N ALA A 404 -17.93 21.14 -3.78
CA ALA A 404 -17.91 19.78 -3.26
C ALA A 404 -18.21 19.69 -1.74
N GLY A 405 -18.43 20.83 -1.06
CA GLY A 405 -18.70 20.88 0.37
C GLY A 405 -17.48 20.71 1.26
N VAL A 406 -16.27 20.81 0.70
CA VAL A 406 -15.03 20.74 1.47
C VAL A 406 -14.89 21.99 2.31
N ARG A 407 -14.76 21.80 3.63
CA ARG A 407 -14.49 22.90 4.56
C ARG A 407 -13.00 23.17 4.56
N PHE A 408 -12.59 24.39 4.22
CA PHE A 408 -11.16 24.71 4.16
C PHE A 408 -10.79 26.08 4.72
N LEU A 409 -9.49 26.19 5.04
CA LEU A 409 -8.79 27.43 5.34
C LEU A 409 -7.63 27.57 4.35
N THR A 410 -7.42 28.77 3.81
CA THR A 410 -6.36 29.01 2.82
C THR A 410 -5.63 30.32 3.03
N ASP A 411 -4.36 30.35 2.63
CA ASP A 411 -3.57 31.56 2.43
C ASP A 411 -3.41 31.94 0.95
N ALA A 412 -4.00 31.17 0.03
CA ALA A 412 -4.10 31.53 -1.38
C ALA A 412 -5.09 32.69 -1.56
N ARG A 413 -4.72 33.66 -2.41
CA ARG A 413 -5.58 34.82 -2.68
C ARG A 413 -6.79 34.37 -3.52
N PRO A 414 -8.03 34.61 -3.05
CA PRO A 414 -9.22 34.25 -3.81
C PRO A 414 -9.33 35.03 -5.11
N VAL A 415 -9.84 34.39 -6.14
CA VAL A 415 -10.23 35.02 -7.40
C VAL A 415 -11.69 35.43 -7.38
N ARG A 416 -12.16 36.07 -8.45
CA ARG A 416 -13.56 36.49 -8.58
C ARG A 416 -14.48 35.27 -8.46
N ASP A 417 -15.57 35.44 -7.73
CA ASP A 417 -16.63 34.44 -7.50
C ASP A 417 -16.21 33.23 -6.65
N ASP A 418 -15.04 33.26 -5.99
CA ASP A 418 -14.70 32.26 -4.97
C ASP A 418 -15.60 32.45 -3.73
N PRO A 419 -16.28 31.39 -3.26
CA PRO A 419 -17.24 31.47 -2.15
C PRO A 419 -16.54 31.44 -0.78
N VAL A 420 -15.56 32.31 -0.57
CA VAL A 420 -14.75 32.37 0.65
C VAL A 420 -14.85 33.71 1.35
N SER A 421 -14.73 33.69 2.66
CA SER A 421 -14.76 34.87 3.52
C SER A 421 -13.40 35.07 4.19
N ARG A 422 -13.03 36.33 4.42
CA ARG A 422 -11.76 36.68 5.06
C ARG A 422 -11.83 36.43 6.56
N LEU A 423 -10.84 35.74 7.12
CA LEU A 423 -10.66 35.59 8.56
C LEU A 423 -10.09 36.88 9.17
N SER A 424 -10.54 37.21 10.38
CA SER A 424 -10.00 38.32 11.17
C SER A 424 -8.67 37.93 11.82
N SER A 425 -7.62 37.77 11.00
CA SER A 425 -6.26 37.41 11.41
C SER A 425 -5.24 38.43 10.90
N ARG A 426 -4.05 38.46 11.54
CA ARG A 426 -2.94 39.33 11.11
C ARG A 426 -2.43 38.94 9.71
N THR A 427 -2.34 37.64 9.46
CA THR A 427 -2.07 37.08 8.13
C THR A 427 -3.37 37.03 7.34
N PRO A 428 -3.41 37.47 6.07
CA PRO A 428 -4.61 37.34 5.26
C PRO A 428 -4.89 35.86 5.02
N LEU A 429 -5.95 35.36 5.64
CA LEU A 429 -6.44 33.99 5.48
C LEU A 429 -7.91 34.05 5.08
N TRP A 430 -8.35 33.04 4.34
CA TRP A 430 -9.71 32.91 3.85
C TRP A 430 -10.27 31.54 4.23
N THR A 431 -11.59 31.46 4.39
CA THR A 431 -12.27 30.21 4.76
C THR A 431 -13.66 30.12 4.15
N THR A 432 -14.12 28.90 3.93
CA THR A 432 -15.53 28.56 3.66
C THR A 432 -16.41 28.62 4.92
N GLY A 433 -15.82 28.80 6.10
CA GLY A 433 -16.50 28.74 7.40
C GLY A 433 -16.52 27.34 8.00
N GLY A 434 -16.81 27.24 9.31
CA GLY A 434 -16.90 25.97 10.04
C GLY A 434 -15.56 25.24 10.26
N VAL A 435 -14.44 25.88 9.95
CA VAL A 435 -13.08 25.43 10.26
C VAL A 435 -12.57 26.22 11.46
N GLU A 436 -11.98 25.54 12.43
CA GLU A 436 -11.48 26.20 13.64
C GLU A 436 -10.27 27.09 13.30
N PRO A 437 -10.28 28.40 13.66
CA PRO A 437 -9.19 29.31 13.31
C PRO A 437 -7.82 28.91 13.87
N ARG A 438 -7.76 28.07 14.91
CA ARG A 438 -6.49 27.56 15.46
C ARG A 438 -5.69 26.72 14.46
N LEU A 439 -6.37 26.06 13.52
CA LEU A 439 -5.74 25.27 12.45
C LEU A 439 -4.90 26.13 11.50
N ALA A 440 -5.09 27.46 11.50
CA ALA A 440 -4.21 28.38 10.77
C ALA A 440 -2.74 28.27 11.20
N ALA A 441 -2.47 27.90 12.45
CA ALA A 441 -1.11 27.70 12.96
C ALA A 441 -0.44 26.43 12.38
N GLU A 442 -1.23 25.52 11.82
CA GLU A 442 -0.79 24.22 11.31
C GLU A 442 -0.48 24.23 9.81
N LEU A 443 -0.65 25.37 9.11
CA LEU A 443 -0.21 25.55 7.72
C LEU A 443 1.32 25.49 7.64
N PRO A 444 1.93 24.36 7.22
CA PRO A 444 3.37 24.19 7.26
C PRO A 444 3.94 24.68 5.92
N ALA A 445 4.23 25.97 5.80
CA ALA A 445 4.67 26.55 4.53
C ALA A 445 5.97 25.91 4.01
N GLY A 446 7.06 25.96 4.79
CA GLY A 446 8.36 25.46 4.33
C GLY A 446 8.43 23.95 4.06
N PRO A 447 8.05 23.09 5.04
CA PRO A 447 8.16 21.64 4.89
C PRO A 447 7.38 21.03 3.71
N LEU A 448 6.17 21.54 3.42
CA LEU A 448 5.35 21.05 2.32
C LEU A 448 5.88 21.50 0.96
N ASP A 449 6.32 22.77 0.85
CA ASP A 449 6.93 23.29 -0.37
C ASP A 449 8.24 22.55 -0.70
N ASP A 450 9.04 22.21 0.33
CA ASP A 450 10.24 21.40 0.20
C ASP A 450 9.93 19.98 -0.28
N LEU A 451 8.89 19.34 0.27
CA LEU A 451 8.43 18.02 -0.15
C LEU A 451 8.01 18.01 -1.62
N ALA A 452 7.13 18.93 -2.01
CA ALA A 452 6.62 19.05 -3.37
C ALA A 452 7.75 19.31 -4.38
N ARG A 453 8.61 20.28 -4.08
CA ARG A 453 9.74 20.66 -4.94
C ARG A 453 10.75 19.52 -5.10
N THR A 454 11.14 18.88 -4.00
CA THR A 454 12.16 17.83 -4.05
C THR A 454 11.61 16.55 -4.64
N LEU A 455 10.59 15.94 -4.05
CA LEU A 455 10.15 14.61 -4.51
C LEU A 455 9.29 14.68 -5.78
N PHE A 456 8.37 15.64 -5.92
CA PHE A 456 7.49 15.64 -7.09
C PHE A 456 8.08 16.45 -8.28
N GLY A 457 8.87 17.48 -8.01
CA GLY A 457 9.53 18.28 -9.04
C GLY A 457 10.93 17.81 -9.45
N GLY A 458 11.81 17.60 -8.48
CA GLY A 458 13.26 17.46 -8.70
C GLY A 458 13.73 16.06 -9.09
N HIS A 459 13.13 15.01 -8.51
CA HIS A 459 13.70 13.65 -8.56
C HIS A 459 13.15 12.72 -9.66
N ARG A 460 12.39 13.25 -10.62
CA ARG A 460 11.66 12.50 -11.66
C ARG A 460 12.46 11.39 -12.35
N ALA A 461 11.95 10.16 -12.29
CA ALA A 461 12.53 9.00 -12.94
C ALA A 461 12.49 9.07 -14.48
N VAL A 462 11.41 9.61 -15.05
CA VAL A 462 11.19 9.68 -16.50
C VAL A 462 10.83 11.12 -16.93
N PRO A 463 11.79 12.07 -16.87
CA PRO A 463 11.48 13.49 -17.10
C PRO A 463 10.93 13.84 -18.49
N ARG A 464 11.05 12.92 -19.45
CA ARG A 464 10.57 13.08 -20.84
C ARG A 464 9.20 12.45 -21.10
N ALA A 465 8.64 11.72 -20.14
CA ALA A 465 7.26 11.25 -20.25
C ALA A 465 6.31 12.45 -20.28
N GLU A 466 5.26 12.39 -21.10
CA GLU A 466 4.31 13.51 -21.23
C GLU A 466 3.38 13.64 -20.02
N ASP A 467 2.95 12.50 -19.45
CA ASP A 467 1.95 12.49 -18.38
C ASP A 467 2.53 12.50 -16.97
N HIS A 468 3.83 12.20 -16.80
CA HIS A 468 4.53 12.01 -15.52
C HIS A 468 3.82 11.06 -14.53
N ALA A 469 2.96 10.15 -14.98
CA ALA A 469 2.19 9.29 -14.08
C ALA A 469 3.09 8.35 -13.26
N LEU A 470 4.06 7.72 -13.93
CA LEU A 470 5.04 6.85 -13.26
C LEU A 470 5.87 7.61 -12.22
N ASP A 471 6.27 8.85 -12.52
CA ASP A 471 7.02 9.70 -11.59
C ASP A 471 6.20 10.00 -10.34
N ARG A 472 4.90 10.30 -10.49
CA ARG A 472 4.01 10.58 -9.36
C ARG A 472 3.79 9.36 -8.48
N THR A 473 3.49 8.20 -9.07
CA THR A 473 3.33 6.95 -8.31
C THR A 473 4.59 6.58 -7.56
N ALA A 474 5.76 6.69 -8.20
CA ALA A 474 7.05 6.50 -7.54
C ALA A 474 7.26 7.52 -6.40
N ALA A 475 6.91 8.79 -6.63
CA ALA A 475 7.02 9.85 -5.62
C ALA A 475 6.13 9.61 -4.41
N LEU A 476 4.89 9.16 -4.59
CA LEU A 476 3.97 8.79 -3.50
C LEU A 476 4.59 7.65 -2.65
N ALA A 477 5.02 6.57 -3.30
CA ALA A 477 5.63 5.42 -2.62
C ALA A 477 6.93 5.77 -1.88
N ALA A 478 7.82 6.54 -2.52
CA ALA A 478 9.07 7.00 -1.93
C ALA A 478 8.81 7.94 -0.76
N SER A 479 7.91 8.91 -0.89
CA SER A 479 7.55 9.87 0.15
C SER A 479 6.99 9.17 1.39
N LEU A 480 6.08 8.21 1.21
CA LEU A 480 5.55 7.41 2.31
C LEU A 480 6.68 6.69 3.06
N SER A 481 7.55 6.01 2.32
CA SER A 481 8.63 5.22 2.90
C SER A 481 9.62 6.07 3.67
N LEU A 482 10.05 7.18 3.07
CA LEU A 482 10.94 8.15 3.69
C LEU A 482 10.31 8.80 4.92
N GLY A 483 9.02 9.13 4.86
CA GLY A 483 8.25 9.66 6.00
C GLY A 483 8.13 8.65 7.15
N MET A 484 7.96 7.36 6.84
CA MET A 484 7.94 6.30 7.86
C MET A 484 9.31 6.14 8.52
N ILE A 485 10.40 6.26 7.75
CA ILE A 485 11.77 6.24 8.27
C ILE A 485 12.01 7.47 9.14
N SER A 486 11.71 8.67 8.66
CA SER A 486 11.93 9.91 9.40
C SER A 486 11.10 9.95 10.69
N GLY A 487 9.83 9.56 10.62
CA GLY A 487 8.93 9.48 11.76
C GLY A 487 9.45 8.55 12.85
N ARG A 488 9.96 7.36 12.48
CA ARG A 488 10.52 6.40 13.45
C ARG A 488 11.84 6.83 14.06
N LEU A 489 12.71 7.43 13.27
CA LEU A 489 14.05 7.78 13.73
C LEU A 489 14.07 9.09 14.51
N TRP A 490 13.18 10.04 14.18
CA TRP A 490 13.27 11.42 14.66
C TRP A 490 11.95 12.02 15.16
N GLY A 491 10.82 11.29 15.08
CA GLY A 491 9.58 11.68 15.79
C GLY A 491 8.77 12.80 15.13
N GLY A 492 8.41 12.64 13.85
CA GLY A 492 7.53 13.58 13.13
C GLY A 492 8.24 14.50 12.12
N GLU A 493 9.46 14.14 11.72
CA GLU A 493 10.25 14.88 10.73
C GLU A 493 9.84 14.55 9.28
N THR A 494 10.20 15.41 8.33
CA THR A 494 9.76 15.32 6.93
C THR A 494 10.42 14.16 6.14
N PRO A 495 9.78 13.64 5.09
CA PRO A 495 10.39 12.70 4.15
C PRO A 495 11.71 13.22 3.55
N VAL A 496 11.80 14.52 3.28
CA VAL A 496 13.00 15.18 2.71
C VAL A 496 14.20 15.10 3.66
N LEU A 497 13.96 15.09 4.97
CA LEU A 497 15.04 14.91 5.96
C LEU A 497 15.68 13.52 5.84
N ALA A 498 14.87 12.47 5.69
CA ALA A 498 15.38 11.11 5.50
C ALA A 498 16.17 10.99 4.20
N LEU A 499 15.65 11.55 3.11
CA LEU A 499 16.33 11.61 1.82
C LEU A 499 17.73 12.25 1.97
N THR A 500 17.79 13.42 2.60
CA THR A 500 19.03 14.18 2.74
C THR A 500 20.04 13.50 3.68
N ARG A 501 19.59 12.93 4.81
CA ARG A 501 20.48 12.29 5.79
C ARG A 501 21.11 11.01 5.30
N PHE A 502 20.42 10.28 4.41
CA PHE A 502 20.88 8.99 3.88
C PHE A 502 21.36 9.04 2.42
N ALA A 503 21.32 10.21 1.76
CA ALA A 503 21.72 10.39 0.36
C ALA A 503 23.07 9.73 0.02
N GLY A 504 24.10 10.00 0.83
CA GLY A 504 25.45 9.43 0.65
C GLY A 504 25.75 8.22 1.55
N LEU A 505 24.75 7.47 2.01
CA LEU A 505 24.99 6.22 2.72
C LEU A 505 25.21 5.10 1.70
N GLU A 506 26.46 4.72 1.50
CA GLU A 506 26.83 3.65 0.56
C GLU A 506 26.47 2.25 1.07
N ALA A 507 26.46 1.27 0.17
CA ALA A 507 26.34 -0.14 0.51
C ALA A 507 27.05 -1.04 -0.50
N THR A 508 27.27 -2.28 -0.10
CA THR A 508 27.70 -3.35 -1.00
C THR A 508 26.58 -4.38 -1.16
N VAL A 509 26.16 -4.62 -2.39
CA VAL A 509 25.03 -5.48 -2.73
C VAL A 509 25.54 -6.76 -3.36
N ARG A 510 25.10 -7.91 -2.85
CA ARG A 510 25.45 -9.23 -3.38
C ARG A 510 24.22 -10.03 -3.77
N PHE A 511 24.18 -10.44 -5.03
CA PHE A 511 23.13 -11.33 -5.54
C PHE A 511 23.51 -12.78 -5.30
N THR A 512 22.59 -13.53 -4.70
CA THR A 512 22.64 -14.98 -4.55
C THR A 512 21.41 -15.61 -5.22
N ARG A 513 21.34 -16.95 -5.21
CA ARG A 513 20.19 -17.68 -5.75
C ARG A 513 18.89 -17.28 -5.06
N ASP A 514 18.89 -17.24 -3.73
CA ASP A 514 17.66 -17.11 -2.94
C ASP A 514 17.49 -15.72 -2.30
N ALA A 515 18.56 -14.91 -2.29
CA ALA A 515 18.57 -13.62 -1.61
C ALA A 515 19.41 -12.55 -2.32
N VAL A 516 19.04 -11.30 -2.10
CA VAL A 516 19.86 -10.12 -2.37
C VAL A 516 20.33 -9.56 -1.03
N ARG A 517 21.63 -9.54 -0.79
CA ARG A 517 22.21 -9.11 0.49
C ARG A 517 22.76 -7.70 0.37
N VAL A 518 22.26 -6.78 1.19
CA VAL A 518 22.70 -5.39 1.26
C VAL A 518 23.54 -5.21 2.51
N LYS A 519 24.83 -4.99 2.32
CA LYS A 519 25.80 -4.77 3.40
C LYS A 519 26.04 -3.28 3.59
N ILE A 520 25.67 -2.75 4.75
CA ILE A 520 25.76 -1.33 5.08
C ILE A 520 26.94 -1.10 6.03
N PRO A 521 27.77 -0.06 5.82
CA PRO A 521 28.86 0.27 6.73
C PRO A 521 28.37 0.45 8.16
N LEU A 522 29.09 -0.17 9.11
CA LEU A 522 28.81 0.01 10.53
C LEU A 522 29.02 1.46 10.98
N GLY A 523 28.20 1.91 11.92
CA GLY A 523 28.30 3.26 12.49
C GLY A 523 26.97 3.76 13.03
N ARG A 524 26.91 5.06 13.33
CA ARG A 524 25.71 5.69 13.90
C ARG A 524 24.48 5.54 12.99
N ARG A 525 24.64 5.77 11.68
CA ARG A 525 23.54 5.63 10.71
C ARG A 525 23.00 4.21 10.65
N HIS A 526 23.88 3.20 10.63
CA HIS A 526 23.47 1.79 10.71
C HIS A 526 22.73 1.51 12.02
N ALA A 527 23.29 1.91 13.17
CA ALA A 527 22.65 1.66 14.47
C ALA A 527 21.28 2.33 14.60
N ASP A 528 21.10 3.52 14.00
CA ASP A 528 19.82 4.20 13.98
C ASP A 528 18.81 3.45 13.08
N LEU A 529 19.21 3.04 11.87
CA LEU A 529 18.37 2.25 10.96
C LEU A 529 17.97 0.88 11.54
N ASP A 530 18.90 0.20 12.20
CA ASP A 530 18.67 -1.07 12.89
C ASP A 530 17.66 -0.90 14.03
N ARG A 531 17.89 0.07 14.92
CA ARG A 531 16.96 0.40 16.03
C ARG A 531 15.57 0.81 15.52
N GLY A 532 15.51 1.49 14.38
CA GLY A 532 14.26 1.90 13.73
C GLY A 532 13.53 0.78 12.97
N GLY A 533 14.13 -0.42 12.86
CA GLY A 533 13.60 -1.54 12.10
C GLY A 533 13.53 -1.27 10.59
N ALA A 534 14.39 -0.39 10.07
CA ALA A 534 14.51 -0.12 8.64
C ALA A 534 15.34 -1.19 7.92
N LEU A 535 16.13 -1.97 8.65
CA LEU A 535 16.98 -3.06 8.14
C LEU A 535 16.33 -4.45 8.27
N ALA A 536 15.00 -4.51 8.34
CA ALA A 536 14.28 -5.79 8.38
C ALA A 536 14.34 -6.46 7.00
N ASP A 537 14.48 -7.79 7.00
CA ASP A 537 14.43 -8.59 5.78
C ASP A 537 13.05 -8.45 5.11
N VAL A 538 13.06 -8.42 3.77
CA VAL A 538 11.86 -8.29 2.94
C VAL A 538 11.78 -9.51 2.01
N PRO A 539 10.87 -10.46 2.27
CA PRO A 539 10.72 -11.64 1.43
C PRO A 539 10.06 -11.30 0.09
N ASP A 540 10.11 -12.25 -0.85
CA ASP A 540 9.26 -12.30 -2.05
C ASP A 540 9.26 -11.03 -2.92
N VAL A 541 10.41 -10.36 -3.06
CA VAL A 541 10.49 -9.13 -3.86
C VAL A 541 10.29 -9.43 -5.35
N VAL A 542 9.17 -8.96 -5.90
CA VAL A 542 8.68 -9.33 -7.25
C VAL A 542 9.71 -9.09 -8.36
N TRP A 543 10.33 -7.91 -8.43
CA TRP A 543 11.32 -7.61 -9.48
C TRP A 543 12.68 -8.26 -9.24
N LEU A 544 12.91 -8.84 -8.07
CA LEU A 544 14.06 -9.67 -7.78
C LEU A 544 13.75 -11.16 -8.00
N GLY A 545 12.64 -11.49 -8.67
CA GLY A 545 12.24 -12.88 -8.95
C GLY A 545 11.87 -13.65 -7.68
N GLY A 546 11.23 -12.98 -6.71
CA GLY A 546 10.81 -13.59 -5.44
C GLY A 546 11.93 -13.79 -4.42
N ARG A 547 13.15 -13.30 -4.68
CA ARG A 547 14.26 -13.39 -3.72
C ARG A 547 14.00 -12.52 -2.49
N THR A 548 14.53 -12.96 -1.35
CA THR A 548 14.51 -12.17 -0.11
C THR A 548 15.58 -11.10 -0.15
N LEU A 549 15.21 -9.85 0.11
CA LEU A 549 16.15 -8.77 0.38
C LEU A 549 16.55 -8.82 1.86
N THR A 550 17.84 -8.91 2.13
CA THR A 550 18.37 -9.00 3.51
C THR A 550 19.37 -7.89 3.78
N PHE A 551 19.39 -7.39 5.00
CA PHE A 551 20.34 -6.35 5.42
C PHE A 551 21.36 -6.91 6.39
N SER A 552 22.60 -6.44 6.28
CA SER A 552 23.67 -6.80 7.22
C SER A 552 24.61 -5.62 7.44
N GLY A 553 25.23 -5.58 8.62
CA GLY A 553 26.30 -4.64 8.91
C GLY A 553 27.67 -5.17 8.48
N GLY A 554 28.56 -4.29 8.00
CA GLY A 554 30.00 -4.59 7.88
C GLY A 554 30.68 -3.83 6.77
#